data_AF-A0A496ATX6-F1
#
_entry.id   AF-A0A496ATX6-F1
#
_cell.length_a   1.000
_cell.length_b   1.000
_cell.length_c   1.000
_cell.angle_alpha   90.00
_cell.angle_beta   90.00
_cell.angle_gamma   90.00
#
_symmetry.space_group_name_H-M   'P 1'
#
loop_
_entity.id
_entity.type
_entity.pdbx_description
1 polymer ?
#
loop_
_entity_poly.entity_id
_entity_poly.type
_entity_poly.pdbx_seq_one_letter_code
_entity_poly.pdbx_strand_id
1 'polypeptide(L)'
;MEKVTDIANMSPEELREFLPTLVNVPIFIRREKLITLLNEPPSAANTAKLEEAFREFFCGYQELALWLEEHEENPLQGIEPHTPLAKKLKRHLDHIATHRKTTLKQRIFRRMGTYLNSDTMPKKKIAALSSSEFRAFLRGLVMQELFISRARLAALLKQEPPCKALDAAFREFFVAYELFELALEDYHYDADEGLELRPAFVEELDRVDAYIKSGGKMWTLEEAFQDFDA
;
A
#
# COMPACT_ATOMS: atom_id res chain seq x y z
N MET A 1 -13.84 -16.52 -11.37
CA MET A 1 -14.06 -15.08 -11.21
C MET A 1 -14.84 -14.91 -9.92
N GLU A 2 -14.13 -14.76 -8.80
CA GLU A 2 -14.78 -14.27 -7.58
C GLU A 2 -15.32 -12.87 -7.85
N LYS A 3 -16.55 -12.63 -7.42
CA LYS A 3 -17.16 -11.30 -7.50
C LYS A 3 -16.27 -10.36 -6.70
N VAL A 4 -15.71 -9.35 -7.37
CA VAL A 4 -15.22 -8.14 -6.72
C VAL A 4 -16.40 -7.61 -5.90
N THR A 5 -16.27 -7.61 -4.58
CA THR A 5 -17.30 -7.10 -3.68
C THR A 5 -17.31 -5.59 -3.80
N ASP A 6 -18.22 -5.04 -4.59
CA ASP A 6 -18.33 -3.60 -4.82
C ASP A 6 -18.89 -2.90 -3.56
N ILE A 7 -18.27 -1.81 -3.09
CA ILE A 7 -18.74 -1.07 -1.91
C ILE A 7 -20.11 -0.44 -2.18
N ALA A 8 -20.40 -0.04 -3.42
CA ALA A 8 -21.72 0.44 -3.82
C ALA A 8 -22.79 -0.65 -3.69
N ASN A 9 -22.37 -1.91 -3.62
CA ASN A 9 -23.24 -3.06 -3.37
C ASN A 9 -23.17 -3.57 -1.93
N MET A 10 -22.33 -2.99 -1.06
CA MET A 10 -22.37 -3.27 0.37
C MET A 10 -23.68 -2.75 0.95
N SER A 11 -24.32 -3.62 1.71
CA SER A 11 -25.39 -3.22 2.61
C SER A 11 -24.88 -2.18 3.64
N PRO A 12 -25.78 -1.35 4.18
CA PRO A 12 -25.46 -0.49 5.32
C PRO A 12 -24.73 -1.17 6.47
N GLU A 13 -25.08 -2.42 6.75
CA GLU A 13 -24.49 -3.25 7.80
C GLU A 13 -23.05 -3.64 7.44
N GLU A 14 -22.82 -4.15 6.23
CA GLU A 14 -21.48 -4.51 5.73
C GLU A 14 -20.54 -3.30 5.73
N LEU A 15 -21.02 -2.13 5.28
CA LEU A 15 -20.23 -0.90 5.32
C LEU A 15 -19.83 -0.52 6.75
N ARG A 16 -20.74 -0.66 7.73
CA ARG A 16 -20.47 -0.34 9.14
C ARG A 16 -19.48 -1.31 9.78
N GLU A 17 -19.47 -2.56 9.36
CA GLU A 17 -18.51 -3.57 9.82
C GLU A 17 -17.13 -3.40 9.16
N PHE A 18 -17.11 -2.99 7.90
CA PHE A 18 -15.88 -2.82 7.12
C PHE A 18 -15.08 -1.57 7.50
N LEU A 19 -15.73 -0.41 7.67
CA LEU A 19 -15.02 0.86 7.92
C LEU A 19 -14.13 0.86 9.18
N PRO A 20 -14.51 0.22 10.31
CA PRO A 20 -13.62 0.02 11.45
C PRO A 20 -12.32 -0.70 11.11
N THR A 21 -12.35 -1.71 10.23
CA THR A 21 -11.14 -2.41 9.79
C THR A 21 -10.21 -1.44 9.06
N LEU A 22 -10.73 -0.68 8.10
CA LEU A 22 -9.96 0.30 7.34
C LEU A 22 -9.31 1.37 8.21
N VAL A 23 -10.06 1.99 9.12
CA VAL A 23 -9.50 3.10 9.91
C VAL A 23 -8.48 2.62 10.96
N ASN A 24 -8.42 1.33 11.27
CA ASN A 24 -7.51 0.78 12.28
C ASN A 24 -6.29 0.06 11.69
N VAL A 25 -6.10 0.10 10.36
CA VAL A 25 -4.91 -0.46 9.70
C VAL A 25 -3.62 0.14 10.30
N PRO A 26 -2.53 -0.66 10.47
CA PRO A 26 -1.32 -0.23 11.19
C PRO A 26 -0.65 1.04 10.65
N ILE A 27 -0.79 1.37 9.37
CA ILE A 27 -0.20 2.58 8.74
C ILE A 27 -0.45 3.84 9.57
N PHE A 28 -1.65 3.98 10.16
CA PHE A 28 -2.04 5.18 10.89
C PHE A 28 -1.27 5.35 12.21
N ILE A 29 -0.95 4.25 12.89
CA ILE A 29 -0.13 4.27 14.11
C ILE A 29 1.35 4.46 13.73
N ARG A 30 1.82 3.79 12.67
CA ARG A 30 3.20 3.90 12.19
C ARG A 30 3.54 5.31 11.70
N ARG A 31 2.57 6.04 11.16
CA ARG A 31 2.70 7.45 10.77
C ARG A 31 3.11 8.35 11.95
N GLU A 32 2.54 8.13 13.14
CA GLU A 32 2.89 8.94 14.31
C GLU A 32 4.34 8.68 14.76
N LYS A 33 4.80 7.42 14.72
CA LYS A 33 6.21 7.06 14.95
C LYS A 33 7.14 7.78 13.97
N LEU A 34 6.79 7.81 12.68
CA LEU A 34 7.56 8.55 11.67
C LEU A 34 7.61 10.06 11.95
N ILE A 35 6.49 10.68 12.33
CA ILE A 35 6.45 12.11 12.66
C ILE A 35 7.38 12.42 13.84
N THR A 36 7.34 11.61 14.90
CA THR A 36 8.23 11.79 16.06
C THR A 36 9.70 11.75 15.62
N LEU A 37 10.11 10.73 14.85
CA LEU A 37 11.48 10.59 14.37
C LEU A 37 11.91 11.70 13.40
N LEU A 38 10.99 12.22 12.58
CA LEU A 38 11.24 13.31 11.64
C LEU A 38 11.46 14.67 12.31
N ASN A 39 11.02 14.83 13.56
CA ASN A 39 11.24 16.01 14.38
C ASN A 39 12.56 15.96 15.16
N GLU A 40 13.19 14.79 15.28
CA GLU A 40 14.52 14.67 15.86
C GLU A 40 15.59 15.23 14.90
N PRO A 41 16.72 15.77 15.42
CA PRO A 41 17.83 16.22 14.60
C PRO A 41 18.40 15.11 13.70
N PRO A 42 18.79 15.42 12.45
CA PRO A 42 19.41 14.43 11.57
C PRO A 42 20.70 13.86 12.17
N SER A 43 20.80 12.53 12.22
CA SER A 43 21.99 11.79 12.63
C SER A 43 21.94 10.39 12.01
N ALA A 44 23.08 9.69 11.91
CA ALA A 44 23.11 8.33 11.37
C ALA A 44 22.19 7.36 12.15
N ALA A 45 22.17 7.48 13.49
CA ALA A 45 21.29 6.68 14.33
C ALA A 45 19.81 6.97 14.10
N ASN A 46 19.44 8.24 13.89
CA ASN A 46 18.06 8.62 13.57
C ASN A 46 17.68 8.19 12.14
N THR A 47 18.59 8.25 11.16
CA THR A 47 18.36 7.73 9.80
C THR A 47 18.01 6.24 9.83
N ALA A 48 18.78 5.41 10.54
CA ALA A 48 18.48 3.98 10.66
C ALA A 48 17.09 3.72 11.29
N LYS A 49 16.71 4.48 12.31
CA LYS A 49 15.36 4.41 12.91
C LYS A 49 14.26 4.83 11.94
N LEU A 50 14.52 5.84 11.10
CA LEU A 50 13.58 6.30 10.08
C LEU A 50 13.39 5.24 8.98
N GLU A 51 14.46 4.58 8.55
CA GLU A 51 14.39 3.48 7.58
C GLU A 51 13.55 2.32 8.11
N GLU A 52 13.80 1.89 9.35
CA GLU A 52 13.01 0.84 9.99
C GLU A 52 11.53 1.24 10.17
N ALA A 53 11.28 2.45 10.67
CA ALA A 53 9.91 2.96 10.82
C ALA A 53 9.21 3.12 9.47
N PHE A 54 9.94 3.47 8.41
CA PHE A 54 9.41 3.54 7.06
C PHE A 54 9.03 2.16 6.52
N ARG A 55 9.86 1.13 6.76
CA ARG A 55 9.52 -0.25 6.41
C ARG A 55 8.20 -0.69 7.07
N GLU A 56 8.07 -0.48 8.38
CA GLU A 56 6.83 -0.80 9.11
C GLU A 56 5.62 -0.02 8.59
N PHE A 57 5.82 1.26 8.27
CA PHE A 57 4.79 2.12 7.68
C PHE A 57 4.37 1.64 6.29
N PHE A 58 5.33 1.23 5.45
CA PHE A 58 5.07 0.72 4.11
C PHE A 58 4.31 -0.61 4.14
N CYS A 59 4.66 -1.52 5.08
CA CYS A 59 3.88 -2.75 5.29
C CYS A 59 2.43 -2.45 5.70
N GLY A 60 2.22 -1.50 6.61
CA GLY A 60 0.87 -1.07 6.96
C GLY A 60 0.12 -0.44 5.79
N TYR A 61 0.82 0.24 4.88
CA TYR A 61 0.24 0.75 3.64
C TYR A 61 -0.18 -0.36 2.69
N GLN A 62 0.64 -1.40 2.50
CA GLN A 62 0.27 -2.56 1.67
C GLN A 62 -1.01 -3.23 2.16
N GLU A 63 -1.18 -3.36 3.48
CA GLU A 63 -2.41 -3.87 4.09
C GLU A 63 -3.61 -2.97 3.78
N LEU A 64 -3.46 -1.64 3.90
CA LEU A 64 -4.54 -0.72 3.54
C LEU A 64 -4.92 -0.84 2.06
N ALA A 65 -3.92 -0.92 1.19
CA ALA A 65 -4.11 -1.01 -0.25
C ALA A 65 -4.88 -2.28 -0.62
N LEU A 66 -4.53 -3.43 -0.03
CA LEU A 66 -5.25 -4.70 -0.20
C LEU A 66 -6.76 -4.54 0.05
N TRP A 67 -7.13 -3.88 1.15
CA TRP A 67 -8.54 -3.65 1.46
C TRP A 67 -9.26 -2.71 0.48
N LEU A 68 -8.57 -1.75 -0.12
CA LEU A 68 -9.21 -0.72 -0.96
C LEU A 68 -9.22 -1.09 -2.44
N GLU A 69 -8.28 -1.91 -2.90
CA GLU A 69 -8.15 -2.31 -4.30
C GLU A 69 -9.29 -3.20 -4.79
N GLU A 70 -9.93 -3.95 -3.87
CA GLU A 70 -11.17 -4.68 -4.14
C GLU A 70 -12.35 -3.75 -4.42
N HIS A 71 -12.17 -2.44 -4.25
CA HIS A 71 -13.22 -1.45 -4.23
C HIS A 71 -12.88 -0.19 -5.05
N GLU A 72 -12.04 -0.31 -6.09
CA GLU A 72 -11.73 0.80 -7.01
C GLU A 72 -12.98 1.21 -7.81
N GLU A 73 -13.80 2.06 -7.18
CA GLU A 73 -15.04 2.63 -7.70
C GLU A 73 -14.80 3.92 -8.50
N ASN A 74 -15.86 4.44 -9.11
CA ASN A 74 -15.97 5.87 -9.41
C ASN A 74 -16.47 6.61 -8.15
N PRO A 75 -15.61 7.29 -7.37
CA PRO A 75 -16.02 7.91 -6.11
C PRO A 75 -16.92 9.14 -6.27
N LEU A 76 -17.29 9.53 -7.50
CA LEU A 76 -18.33 10.54 -7.75
C LEU A 76 -19.74 9.93 -7.91
N GLN A 77 -19.85 8.61 -8.06
CA GLN A 77 -21.15 7.95 -8.21
C GLN A 77 -22.02 8.19 -6.97
N GLY A 78 -23.28 8.59 -7.17
CA GLY A 78 -24.22 8.86 -6.09
C GLY A 78 -24.03 10.20 -5.34
N ILE A 79 -22.98 10.97 -5.64
CA ILE A 79 -22.77 12.30 -5.05
C ILE A 79 -23.42 13.38 -5.95
N GLU A 80 -24.12 14.31 -5.32
CA GLU A 80 -24.73 15.44 -6.02
C GLU A 80 -23.66 16.35 -6.67
N PRO A 81 -23.67 16.55 -8.02
CA PRO A 81 -22.56 17.13 -8.80
C PRO A 81 -22.11 18.55 -8.43
N HIS A 82 -22.93 19.31 -7.71
CA HIS A 82 -22.66 20.72 -7.40
C HIS A 82 -22.29 20.99 -5.94
N THR A 83 -22.21 19.94 -5.12
CA THR A 83 -21.77 20.05 -3.73
C THR A 83 -20.27 20.38 -3.63
N PRO A 84 -19.82 21.02 -2.53
CA PRO A 84 -18.38 21.22 -2.29
C PRO A 84 -17.58 19.91 -2.32
N LEU A 85 -18.16 18.82 -1.80
CA LEU A 85 -17.55 17.50 -1.82
C LEU A 85 -17.36 16.99 -3.26
N ALA A 86 -18.41 16.98 -4.09
CA ALA A 86 -18.29 16.54 -5.49
C ALA A 86 -17.22 17.33 -6.25
N LYS A 87 -17.20 18.66 -6.08
CA LYS A 87 -16.19 19.53 -6.71
C LYS A 87 -14.78 19.21 -6.23
N LYS A 88 -14.59 18.95 -4.93
CA LYS A 88 -13.29 18.56 -4.36
C LYS A 88 -12.82 17.23 -4.92
N LEU A 89 -13.64 16.18 -4.81
CA LEU A 89 -13.30 14.84 -5.29
C LEU A 89 -13.02 14.85 -6.79
N LYS A 90 -13.81 15.59 -7.58
CA LYS A 90 -13.57 15.73 -9.02
C LYS A 90 -12.20 16.32 -9.32
N ARG A 91 -11.76 17.38 -8.62
CA ARG A 91 -10.43 17.96 -8.84
C ARG A 91 -9.31 16.96 -8.54
N HIS A 92 -9.44 16.18 -7.48
CA HIS A 92 -8.45 15.16 -7.13
C HIS A 92 -8.43 14.03 -8.16
N LEU A 93 -9.59 13.56 -8.60
CA LEU A 93 -9.68 12.54 -9.64
C LEU A 93 -9.12 13.02 -10.98
N ASP A 94 -9.41 14.26 -11.39
CA ASP A 94 -8.84 14.86 -12.59
C ASP A 94 -7.31 14.96 -12.47
N HIS A 95 -6.79 15.31 -11.29
CA HIS A 95 -5.36 15.32 -11.00
C HIS A 95 -4.76 13.91 -11.10
N ILE A 96 -5.37 12.90 -10.47
CA ILE A 96 -4.94 11.50 -10.53
C ILE A 96 -4.93 11.01 -11.97
N ALA A 97 -6.02 11.20 -12.71
CA ALA A 97 -6.14 10.77 -14.10
C ALA A 97 -5.08 11.42 -15.02
N THR A 98 -4.68 12.66 -14.71
CA THR A 98 -3.66 13.37 -15.49
C THR A 98 -2.23 12.86 -15.23
N HIS A 99 -1.94 12.42 -14.00
CA HIS A 99 -0.55 12.13 -13.57
C HIS A 99 -0.24 10.64 -13.42
N ARG A 100 -1.27 9.80 -13.24
CA ARG A 100 -1.11 8.37 -13.06
C ARG A 100 -0.63 7.71 -14.35
N LYS A 101 0.39 6.87 -14.22
CA LYS A 101 1.03 6.11 -15.32
C LYS A 101 0.76 4.61 -15.20
N THR A 102 0.31 4.17 -14.03
CA THR A 102 0.10 2.77 -13.68
C THR A 102 -1.38 2.37 -13.68
N THR A 103 -1.66 1.20 -14.20
CA THR A 103 -2.95 0.51 -13.99
C THR A 103 -2.99 -0.13 -12.60
N LEU A 104 -4.20 -0.47 -12.12
CA LEU A 104 -4.38 -1.17 -10.84
C LEU A 104 -3.50 -2.43 -10.75
N LYS A 105 -3.53 -3.26 -11.80
CA LYS A 105 -2.73 -4.48 -11.88
C LYS A 105 -1.23 -4.19 -11.69
N GLN A 106 -0.72 -3.12 -12.28
CA GLN A 106 0.69 -2.75 -12.12
C GLN A 106 1.00 -2.31 -10.69
N ARG A 107 0.10 -1.55 -10.04
CA ARG A 107 0.26 -1.16 -8.63
C ARG A 107 0.30 -2.37 -7.70
N ILE A 108 -0.58 -3.36 -7.93
CA ILE A 108 -0.61 -4.64 -7.20
C ILE A 108 0.75 -5.34 -7.30
N PHE A 109 1.24 -5.57 -8.51
CA PHE A 109 2.50 -6.28 -8.73
C PHE A 109 3.68 -5.55 -8.09
N ARG A 110 3.73 -4.22 -8.23
CA ARG A 110 4.79 -3.39 -7.64
C ARG A 110 4.83 -3.49 -6.12
N ARG A 111 3.68 -3.48 -5.46
CA ARG A 111 3.61 -3.67 -4.00
C ARG A 111 4.13 -5.05 -3.58
N MET A 112 4.02 -6.07 -4.43
CA MET A 112 4.58 -7.40 -4.19
C MET A 112 6.07 -7.50 -4.57
N GLY A 113 6.75 -6.39 -4.87
CA GLY A 113 8.17 -6.38 -5.28
C GLY A 113 8.39 -6.87 -6.72
N THR A 114 7.33 -6.96 -7.54
CA THR A 114 7.42 -7.47 -8.91
C THR A 114 7.01 -6.42 -9.94
N TYR A 115 7.58 -6.49 -11.13
CA TYR A 115 7.24 -5.58 -12.23
C TYR A 115 6.72 -6.39 -13.41
N LEU A 116 5.62 -5.93 -14.02
CA LEU A 116 5.20 -6.48 -15.30
C LEU A 116 6.10 -5.94 -16.42
N ASN A 117 6.23 -6.68 -17.52
CA ASN A 117 7.01 -6.23 -18.67
C ASN A 117 6.51 -4.90 -19.28
N SER A 118 5.25 -4.54 -19.02
CA SER A 118 4.63 -3.28 -19.45
C SER A 118 4.84 -2.12 -18.47
N ASP A 119 5.58 -2.32 -17.37
CA ASP A 119 5.71 -1.32 -16.32
C ASP A 119 6.62 -0.16 -16.70
N THR A 120 6.11 1.05 -16.48
CA THR A 120 6.98 2.23 -16.44
C THR A 120 7.75 2.22 -15.12
N MET A 121 9.04 1.88 -15.14
CA MET A 121 9.85 1.82 -13.93
C MET A 121 9.81 3.15 -13.14
N PRO A 122 9.66 3.11 -11.80
CA PRO A 122 9.77 4.29 -10.98
C PRO A 122 11.11 5.00 -11.19
N LYS A 123 11.10 6.32 -11.12
CA LYS A 123 12.27 7.14 -11.46
C LYS A 123 13.31 7.17 -10.34
N LYS A 124 12.89 6.94 -9.10
CA LYS A 124 13.71 7.11 -7.90
C LYS A 124 13.68 5.83 -7.09
N LYS A 125 14.85 5.30 -6.73
CA LYS A 125 14.97 4.26 -5.70
C LYS A 125 15.02 4.93 -4.33
N ILE A 126 14.20 4.49 -3.38
CA ILE A 126 14.22 5.04 -2.02
C ILE A 126 15.58 4.80 -1.35
N ALA A 127 16.16 3.62 -1.53
CA ALA A 127 17.49 3.27 -1.00
C ALA A 127 18.64 4.14 -1.55
N ALA A 128 18.43 4.82 -2.68
CA ALA A 128 19.42 5.70 -3.30
C ALA A 128 19.25 7.18 -2.90
N LEU A 129 18.22 7.52 -2.11
CA LEU A 129 18.00 8.89 -1.65
C LEU A 129 19.07 9.28 -0.63
N SER A 130 19.57 10.52 -0.74
CA SER A 130 20.37 11.08 0.35
C SER A 130 19.53 11.25 1.63
N SER A 131 20.17 11.33 2.80
CA SER A 131 19.47 11.51 4.08
C SER A 131 18.50 12.70 4.10
N SER A 132 18.83 13.80 3.43
CA SER A 132 17.95 14.98 3.33
C SER A 132 16.74 14.71 2.42
N GLU A 133 16.96 14.07 1.26
CA GLU A 133 15.90 13.69 0.32
C GLU A 133 14.96 12.65 0.92
N PHE A 134 15.48 11.65 1.62
CA PHE A 134 14.67 10.63 2.29
C PHE A 134 13.76 11.26 3.35
N ARG A 135 14.28 12.17 4.18
CA ARG A 135 13.46 12.90 5.15
C ARG A 135 12.41 13.79 4.47
N ALA A 136 12.76 14.46 3.38
CA ALA A 136 11.80 15.28 2.63
C ALA A 136 10.68 14.42 2.04
N PHE A 137 11.02 13.26 1.48
CA PHE A 137 10.08 12.26 1.00
C PHE A 137 9.14 11.78 2.12
N LEU A 138 9.68 11.35 3.26
CA LEU A 138 8.88 10.91 4.41
C LEU A 138 7.96 12.01 4.94
N ARG A 139 8.43 13.27 5.01
CA ARG A 139 7.57 14.41 5.35
C ARG A 139 6.43 14.60 4.36
N GLY A 140 6.70 14.44 3.07
CA GLY A 140 5.69 14.47 2.02
C GLY A 140 4.63 13.39 2.22
N LEU A 141 5.03 12.18 2.59
CA LEU A 141 4.12 11.05 2.83
C LEU A 141 3.24 11.27 4.07
N VAL A 142 3.82 11.59 5.23
CA VAL A 142 3.03 11.70 6.49
C VAL A 142 2.05 12.88 6.50
N MET A 143 2.20 13.82 5.56
CA MET A 143 1.33 14.99 5.38
C MET A 143 0.23 14.78 4.34
N GLN A 144 0.15 13.59 3.72
CA GLN A 144 -0.89 13.29 2.74
C GLN A 144 -2.30 13.35 3.36
N GLU A 145 -3.27 13.68 2.51
CA GLU A 145 -4.66 13.88 2.91
C GLU A 145 -5.30 12.63 3.52
N LEU A 146 -4.79 11.44 3.17
CA LEU A 146 -5.20 10.15 3.72
C LEU A 146 -5.30 10.16 5.25
N PHE A 147 -4.33 10.79 5.93
CA PHE A 147 -4.31 10.82 7.39
C PHE A 147 -5.38 11.75 7.98
N ILE A 148 -5.72 12.82 7.25
CA ILE A 148 -6.77 13.78 7.65
C ILE A 148 -8.15 13.16 7.42
N SER A 149 -8.37 12.55 6.24
CA SER A 149 -9.64 11.89 5.92
C SER A 149 -9.89 10.70 6.86
N ARG A 150 -8.87 9.91 7.21
CA ARG A 150 -8.98 8.85 8.22
C ARG A 150 -9.43 9.38 9.56
N ALA A 151 -8.84 10.47 10.05
CA ALA A 151 -9.18 11.04 11.36
C ALA A 151 -10.66 11.48 11.40
N ARG A 152 -11.15 12.08 10.31
CA ARG A 152 -12.56 12.47 10.16
C ARG A 152 -13.48 11.25 10.12
N LEU A 153 -13.15 10.24 9.32
CA LEU A 153 -13.93 9.01 9.21
C LEU A 153 -13.99 8.27 10.56
N ALA A 154 -12.86 8.13 11.26
CA ALA A 154 -12.81 7.50 12.58
C ALA A 154 -13.60 8.28 13.64
N ALA A 155 -13.58 9.62 13.60
CA ALA A 155 -14.38 10.45 14.50
C ALA A 155 -15.88 10.35 14.18
N LEU A 156 -16.23 10.21 12.91
CA LEU A 156 -17.59 10.06 12.43
C LEU A 156 -18.17 8.69 12.85
N LEU A 157 -17.41 7.60 12.73
CA LEU A 157 -17.83 6.25 13.17
C LEU A 157 -18.26 6.19 14.64
N LYS A 158 -17.64 6.99 15.51
CA LYS A 158 -17.98 7.06 16.95
C LYS A 158 -19.34 7.71 17.25
N GLN A 159 -19.94 8.38 16.26
CA GLN A 159 -21.17 9.16 16.44
C GLN A 159 -22.42 8.45 15.92
N GLU A 160 -22.31 7.17 15.52
CA GLU A 160 -23.41 6.39 14.91
C GLU A 160 -24.18 7.15 13.81
N PRO A 161 -23.47 7.70 12.82
CA PRO A 161 -24.04 8.61 11.83
C PRO A 161 -24.98 7.88 10.85
N PRO A 162 -25.80 8.63 10.07
CA PRO A 162 -26.52 8.06 8.95
C PRO A 162 -25.59 7.44 7.90
N CYS A 163 -26.00 6.36 7.24
CA CYS A 163 -25.17 5.64 6.27
C CYS A 163 -24.69 6.53 5.11
N LYS A 164 -25.53 7.48 4.66
CA LYS A 164 -25.15 8.46 3.63
C LYS A 164 -23.95 9.33 4.04
N ALA A 165 -23.80 9.64 5.31
CA ALA A 165 -22.65 10.39 5.82
C ALA A 165 -21.39 9.51 5.85
N LEU A 166 -21.51 8.23 6.18
CA LEU A 166 -20.41 7.26 6.13
C LEU A 166 -19.93 7.03 4.70
N ASP A 167 -20.85 6.83 3.75
CA ASP A 167 -20.53 6.67 2.33
C ASP A 167 -19.76 7.90 1.79
N ALA A 168 -20.26 9.11 2.07
CA ALA A 168 -19.58 10.34 1.65
C ALA A 168 -18.16 10.48 2.25
N ALA A 169 -17.99 10.16 3.54
CA ALA A 169 -16.70 10.21 4.21
C ALA A 169 -15.74 9.12 3.72
N PHE A 170 -16.27 7.93 3.41
CA PHE A 170 -15.50 6.86 2.80
C PHE A 170 -15.02 7.23 1.39
N ARG A 171 -15.87 7.82 0.55
CA ARG A 171 -15.46 8.30 -0.79
C ARG A 171 -14.34 9.34 -0.72
N GLU A 172 -14.39 10.24 0.26
CA GLU A 172 -13.28 11.18 0.53
C GLU A 172 -12.01 10.45 0.98
N PHE A 173 -12.13 9.45 1.86
CA PHE A 173 -11.02 8.61 2.31
C PHE A 173 -10.39 7.83 1.15
N PHE A 174 -11.20 7.22 0.30
CA PHE A 174 -10.77 6.47 -0.88
C PHE A 174 -9.99 7.34 -1.86
N VAL A 175 -10.51 8.51 -2.22
CA VAL A 175 -9.79 9.45 -3.11
C VAL A 175 -8.48 9.93 -2.48
N ALA A 176 -8.45 10.11 -1.16
CA ALA A 176 -7.22 10.46 -0.45
C ALA A 176 -6.18 9.33 -0.44
N TYR A 177 -6.62 8.06 -0.40
CA TYR A 177 -5.76 6.89 -0.63
C TYR A 177 -5.19 6.90 -2.06
N GLU A 178 -6.02 7.17 -3.08
CA GLU A 178 -5.54 7.21 -4.47
C GLU A 178 -4.50 8.32 -4.72
N LEU A 179 -4.64 9.46 -4.03
CA LEU A 179 -3.60 10.50 -4.01
C LEU A 179 -2.31 10.03 -3.32
N PHE A 180 -2.44 9.25 -2.24
CA PHE A 180 -1.29 8.67 -1.55
C PHE A 180 -0.53 7.67 -2.44
N GLU A 181 -1.24 6.81 -3.15
CA GLU A 181 -0.70 5.90 -4.18
C GLU A 181 0.05 6.67 -5.27
N LEU A 182 -0.55 7.76 -5.78
CA LEU A 182 0.08 8.62 -6.78
C LEU A 182 1.38 9.25 -6.25
N ALA A 183 1.43 9.65 -4.97
CA ALA A 183 2.63 10.20 -4.35
C ALA A 183 3.79 9.18 -4.26
N LEU A 184 3.47 7.88 -4.19
CA LEU A 184 4.44 6.79 -4.19
C LEU A 184 4.86 6.33 -5.59
N GLU A 185 4.10 6.67 -6.64
CA GLU A 185 4.25 6.08 -7.98
C GLU A 185 5.63 6.27 -8.63
N ASP A 186 6.29 7.40 -8.36
CA ASP A 186 7.63 7.69 -8.89
C ASP A 186 8.77 7.08 -8.04
N TYR A 187 8.45 6.41 -6.92
CA TYR A 187 9.40 5.79 -6.01
C TYR A 187 9.34 4.26 -6.06
N HIS A 188 10.49 3.64 -6.22
CA HIS A 188 10.68 2.21 -6.02
C HIS A 188 11.16 1.96 -4.60
N TYR A 189 10.39 1.15 -3.89
CA TYR A 189 10.81 0.48 -2.67
C TYR A 189 10.79 -1.03 -2.92
N ASP A 190 11.87 -1.68 -2.54
CA ASP A 190 11.95 -3.13 -2.43
C ASP A 190 12.35 -3.44 -0.99
N ALA A 191 11.47 -4.13 -0.27
CA ALA A 191 11.69 -4.44 1.15
C ALA A 191 12.80 -5.47 1.35
N ASP A 192 13.14 -6.21 0.29
CA ASP A 192 14.18 -7.23 0.25
C ASP A 192 15.49 -6.71 -0.38
N GLU A 193 15.56 -5.42 -0.76
CA GLU A 193 16.77 -4.82 -1.34
C GLU A 193 17.93 -4.89 -0.33
N GLY A 194 18.98 -5.63 -0.67
CA GLY A 194 20.13 -5.91 0.21
C GLY A 194 20.04 -7.20 1.01
N LEU A 195 18.95 -7.97 0.90
CA LEU A 195 18.85 -9.37 1.34
C LEU A 195 19.33 -10.33 0.24
N GLU A 196 20.46 -9.98 -0.39
CA GLU A 196 21.07 -10.83 -1.42
C GLU A 196 21.28 -12.23 -0.86
N LEU A 197 20.80 -13.25 -1.61
CA LEU A 197 21.08 -14.64 -1.28
C LEU A 197 22.59 -14.82 -1.16
N ARG A 198 23.02 -15.46 -0.07
CA ARG A 198 24.45 -15.74 0.12
C ARG A 198 24.95 -16.48 -1.13
N PRO A 199 26.15 -16.16 -1.66
CA PRO A 199 26.67 -16.80 -2.88
C PRO A 199 26.60 -18.33 -2.84
N ALA A 200 26.83 -18.94 -1.68
CA ALA A 200 26.71 -20.38 -1.47
C ALA A 200 25.30 -20.93 -1.73
N PHE A 201 24.26 -20.19 -1.37
CA PHE A 201 22.86 -20.58 -1.60
C PHE A 201 22.45 -20.34 -3.06
N VAL A 202 23.01 -19.32 -3.72
CA VAL A 202 22.83 -19.11 -5.17
C VAL A 202 23.44 -20.28 -5.95
N GLU A 203 24.67 -20.69 -5.62
CA GLU A 203 25.32 -21.85 -6.22
C GLU A 203 24.53 -23.15 -5.96
N GLU A 204 23.91 -23.29 -4.79
CA GLU A 204 23.07 -24.44 -4.46
C GLU A 204 21.79 -24.46 -5.29
N LEU A 205 21.12 -23.31 -5.46
CA LEU A 205 19.96 -23.17 -6.35
C LEU A 205 20.31 -23.48 -7.81
N ASP A 206 21.45 -22.98 -8.30
CA ASP A 206 21.92 -23.27 -9.66
C ASP A 206 22.21 -24.77 -9.86
N ARG A 207 22.77 -25.44 -8.85
CA ARG A 207 22.97 -26.90 -8.87
C ARG A 207 21.65 -27.66 -8.86
N VAL A 208 20.67 -27.22 -8.07
CA VAL A 208 19.34 -27.82 -8.02
C VAL A 208 18.62 -27.65 -9.36
N ASP A 209 18.65 -26.46 -9.95
CA ASP A 209 18.04 -26.19 -11.26
C ASP A 209 18.72 -27.01 -12.38
N ALA A 210 20.06 -27.13 -12.37
CA ALA A 210 20.80 -27.99 -13.29
C ALA A 210 20.46 -29.49 -13.10
N TYR A 211 20.30 -29.95 -11.87
CA TYR A 211 19.87 -31.31 -11.55
C TYR A 211 18.45 -31.58 -12.06
N ILE A 212 17.50 -30.66 -11.85
CA ILE A 212 16.13 -30.77 -12.36
C ILE A 212 16.13 -30.80 -13.90
N LYS A 213 16.85 -29.88 -14.54
CA LYS A 213 16.96 -29.80 -16.02
C LYS A 213 17.60 -31.04 -16.64
N SER A 214 18.44 -31.76 -15.90
CA SER A 214 19.06 -33.01 -16.34
C SER A 214 18.21 -34.27 -16.06
N GLY A 215 16.96 -34.09 -15.60
CA GLY A 215 16.05 -35.19 -15.31
C GLY A 215 16.20 -35.78 -13.90
N GLY A 216 16.81 -35.02 -12.99
CA GLY A 216 16.93 -35.36 -11.59
C GLY A 216 15.58 -35.58 -10.93
N LYS A 217 15.52 -36.55 -10.02
CA LYS A 217 14.29 -36.89 -9.28
C LYS A 217 13.94 -35.75 -8.33
N MET A 218 12.77 -35.15 -8.51
CA MET A 218 12.19 -34.24 -7.52
C MET A 218 11.32 -35.05 -6.56
N TRP A 219 11.39 -34.70 -5.27
CA TRP A 219 10.44 -35.20 -4.29
C TRP A 219 9.22 -34.31 -4.25
N THR A 220 8.03 -34.89 -4.14
CA THR A 220 6.85 -34.11 -3.79
C THR A 220 6.91 -33.72 -2.31
N LEU A 221 6.13 -32.70 -1.93
CA LEU A 221 5.99 -32.34 -0.52
C LEU A 221 5.51 -33.53 0.31
N GLU A 222 4.60 -34.36 -0.21
CA GLU A 222 4.16 -35.58 0.48
C GLU A 222 5.27 -36.62 0.68
N GLU A 223 6.17 -36.78 -0.30
CA GLU A 223 7.32 -37.70 -0.17
C GLU A 223 8.35 -37.18 0.85
N ALA A 224 8.56 -35.87 0.93
CA ALA A 224 9.46 -35.27 1.91
C ALA A 224 8.94 -35.38 3.36
N PHE A 225 7.62 -35.33 3.57
CA PHE A 225 7.02 -35.50 4.89
C PHE A 225 7.07 -36.95 5.41
N GLN A 226 7.04 -37.94 4.53
CA GLN A 226 7.15 -39.36 4.93
C GLN A 226 8.52 -39.73 5.50
N ASP A 227 9.58 -39.00 5.11
CA ASP A 227 10.95 -39.21 5.63
C ASP A 227 11.18 -38.57 7.01
N PHE A 228 10.32 -37.65 7.47
CA PHE A 228 10.44 -37.03 8.81
C PHE A 228 9.75 -37.82 9.93
N ASP A 229 8.88 -38.77 9.58
CA ASP A 229 8.16 -39.65 10.51
C ASP A 229 8.79 -41.07 10.63
N ALA A 230 10.00 -41.27 10.09
CA ALA A 230 10.79 -42.51 10.18
C ALA A 230 12.00 -42.39 11.12
#